data_AF-A0A1C6CC72-F1
#
_entry.id   AF-A0A1C6CC72-F1
#
_cell.length_a   1.000
_cell.length_b   1.000
_cell.length_c   1.000
_cell.angle_alpha   90.00
_cell.angle_beta   90.00
_cell.angle_gamma   90.00
#
_symmetry.space_group_name_H-M   'P 1'
#
loop_
_entity.id
_entity.type
_entity.pdbx_description
1 polymer ?
#
loop_
_entity_poly.entity_id
_entity_poly.type
_entity_poly.pdbx_seq_one_letter_code
_entity_poly.pdbx_strand_id
1 'polypeptide(L)'
;MSNRLRGLTRKGKLERGFIKERYGKSKQLRFLNGHPLIPMGYVQTRDAQHKKKTINRYTPEGRAEIHKNLGVNTDTMIWLMRTPVLDKSIEFADNRISLFAAQYGRCAITGTELMPYDLRCHHKVPLENGGTDKYSNLVLVTEAVHLLIHATLEETIQKYLKQLQLNKKQLEKLNKLRKLAGTPAIA
;
A
#
# COMPACT_ATOMS: atom_id res chain seq x y z
N MET A 1 26.31 29.65 44.82
CA MET A 1 26.53 29.50 43.36
C MET A 1 25.18 29.43 42.67
N SER A 2 24.85 30.41 41.81
CA SER A 2 23.60 30.40 41.04
C SER A 2 23.78 29.56 39.77
N ASN A 3 22.98 28.51 39.60
CA ASN A 3 23.03 27.67 38.41
C ASN A 3 22.58 28.49 37.18
N ARG A 4 23.37 28.48 36.10
CA ARG A 4 23.06 29.20 34.84
C ARG A 4 21.81 28.66 34.13
N LEU A 5 21.38 27.44 34.47
CA LEU A 5 20.16 26.83 33.95
C LEU A 5 18.97 27.21 34.83
N ARG A 6 17.99 27.93 34.25
CA ARG A 6 16.70 28.19 34.90
C ARG A 6 16.00 26.86 35.24
N GLY A 7 15.24 26.83 36.34
CA GLY A 7 14.53 25.63 36.77
C GLY A 7 13.54 25.09 35.74
N LEU A 8 13.26 23.79 35.81
CA LEU A 8 12.31 23.11 34.92
C LEU A 8 10.87 23.60 35.13
N THR A 9 10.20 23.98 34.04
CA THR A 9 8.80 24.44 34.08
C THR A 9 7.85 23.41 33.48
N ARG A 10 6.59 23.41 33.93
CA ARG A 10 5.48 22.69 33.26
C ARG A 10 4.86 23.50 32.11
N LYS A 11 5.14 24.81 32.08
CA LYS A 11 4.63 25.74 31.08
C LYS A 11 5.66 25.86 29.95
N GLY A 12 5.23 25.58 28.73
CA GLY A 12 6.02 25.68 27.52
C GLY A 12 5.19 25.35 26.28
N LYS A 13 5.72 25.62 25.10
CA LYS A 13 5.04 25.42 23.82
C LYS A 13 5.44 24.06 23.24
N LEU A 14 4.46 23.22 22.92
CA LEU A 14 4.68 21.96 22.23
C LEU A 14 4.26 22.09 20.76
N GLU A 15 5.26 22.17 19.88
CA GLU A 15 5.05 22.26 18.44
C GLU A 15 4.54 20.94 17.86
N ARG A 16 3.89 21.00 16.69
CA ARG A 16 3.44 19.77 16.00
C ARG A 16 4.65 18.98 15.52
N GLY A 17 4.62 17.67 15.74
CA GLY A 17 5.72 16.77 15.37
C GLY A 17 5.92 15.65 16.38
N PHE A 18 7.00 14.90 16.20
CA PHE A 18 7.31 13.65 16.91
C PHE A 18 7.13 13.73 18.42
N ILE A 19 7.67 14.77 19.07
CA ILE A 19 7.64 14.90 20.54
C ILE A 19 6.19 15.06 21.04
N LYS A 20 5.37 15.83 20.32
CA LYS A 20 3.96 16.05 20.66
C LYS A 20 3.12 14.80 20.43
N GLU A 21 3.35 14.11 19.33
CA GLU A 21 2.63 12.88 18.98
C GLU A 21 2.95 11.74 19.96
N ARG A 22 4.23 11.54 20.29
CA ARG A 22 4.69 10.43 21.15
C ARG A 22 4.58 10.72 22.64
N TYR A 23 4.90 11.94 23.08
CA TYR A 23 5.08 12.25 24.51
C TYR A 23 4.16 13.36 25.03
N GLY A 24 3.36 13.99 24.16
CA GLY A 24 2.54 15.15 24.52
C GLY A 24 1.44 14.89 25.56
N LYS A 25 1.03 13.62 25.74
CA LYS A 25 0.06 13.20 26.76
C LYS A 25 0.69 12.95 28.14
N SER A 26 2.01 13.05 28.27
CA SER A 26 2.72 12.79 29.52
C SER A 26 2.55 13.90 30.54
N LYS A 27 2.09 13.56 31.75
CA LYS A 27 2.08 14.47 32.91
C LYS A 27 3.49 14.85 33.40
N GLN A 28 4.50 14.09 32.98
CA GLN A 28 5.91 14.30 33.33
C GLN A 28 6.64 15.24 32.36
N LEU A 29 5.99 15.71 31.28
CA LEU A 29 6.59 16.62 30.33
C LEU A 29 7.03 17.91 31.05
N ARG A 30 8.28 18.33 30.81
CA ARG A 30 8.89 19.54 31.37
C ARG A 30 9.59 20.32 30.27
N PHE A 31 9.80 21.60 30.52
CA PHE A 31 10.47 22.49 29.60
C PHE A 31 11.70 23.11 30.27
N LEU A 32 12.79 23.16 29.52
CA LEU A 32 14.01 23.88 29.89
C LEU A 32 14.19 25.00 28.87
N ASN A 33 14.16 26.26 29.31
CA ASN A 33 14.23 27.43 28.43
C ASN A 33 13.26 27.35 27.24
N GLY A 34 12.02 26.90 27.47
CA GLY A 34 10.99 26.77 26.44
C GLY A 34 11.07 25.51 25.57
N HIS A 35 12.12 24.70 25.69
CA HIS A 35 12.30 23.47 24.91
C HIS A 35 11.78 22.25 25.70
N PRO A 36 10.96 21.38 25.08
CA PRO A 36 10.42 20.21 25.76
C PRO A 36 11.51 19.16 26.02
N LEU A 37 11.54 18.63 27.23
CA LEU A 37 12.35 17.47 27.61
C LEU A 37 11.51 16.20 27.51
N ILE A 38 12.09 15.16 26.90
CA ILE A 38 11.43 13.87 26.76
C ILE A 38 11.28 13.23 28.15
N PRO A 39 10.05 12.93 28.59
CA PRO A 39 9.82 12.34 29.89
C PRO A 39 10.20 10.85 29.85
N MET A 40 11.37 10.51 30.39
CA MET A 40 11.89 9.14 30.41
C MET A 40 10.91 8.14 31.03
N GLY A 41 10.21 8.52 32.11
CA GLY A 41 9.21 7.65 32.76
C GLY A 41 7.92 7.45 31.95
N TYR A 42 7.74 8.15 30.84
CA TYR A 42 6.63 7.94 29.90
C TYR A 42 7.03 7.05 28.71
N VAL A 43 8.32 6.74 28.57
CA VAL A 43 8.79 5.84 27.53
C VAL A 43 8.30 4.43 27.88
N GLN A 44 7.37 3.92 27.09
CA GLN A 44 6.90 2.55 27.22
C GLN A 44 7.88 1.63 26.48
N THR A 45 8.54 0.75 27.24
CA THR A 45 9.24 -0.38 26.66
C THR A 45 8.25 -1.48 26.30
N ARG A 46 8.62 -2.32 25.34
CA ARG A 46 7.92 -3.56 25.06
C ARG A 46 8.86 -4.70 25.45
N ASP A 47 8.34 -5.68 26.17
CA ASP A 47 9.12 -6.85 26.51
C ASP A 47 9.59 -7.55 25.24
N ALA A 48 10.89 -7.89 25.21
CA ALA A 48 11.47 -8.68 24.14
C ALA A 48 10.91 -10.10 24.22
N GLN A 49 9.82 -10.36 23.51
CA GLN A 49 9.23 -11.69 23.45
C GLN A 49 10.14 -12.59 22.62
N HIS A 50 10.45 -13.78 23.16
CA HIS A 50 11.12 -14.81 22.38
C HIS A 50 10.27 -15.19 21.17
N LYS A 51 10.94 -15.59 20.09
CA LYS A 51 10.28 -16.18 18.94
C LYS A 51 9.46 -17.39 19.41
N LYS A 52 8.22 -17.52 18.94
CA LYS A 52 7.40 -18.70 19.26
C LYS A 52 8.17 -19.98 18.90
N LYS A 53 8.14 -20.97 19.78
CA LYS A 53 8.83 -22.27 19.61
C LYS A 53 8.35 -23.03 18.37
N THR A 54 7.12 -22.77 17.94
CA THR A 54 6.51 -23.32 16.73
C THR A 54 7.15 -22.81 15.45
N ILE A 55 7.79 -21.63 15.45
CA ILE A 55 8.35 -21.02 14.25
C ILE A 55 9.75 -21.58 13.93
N ASN A 56 9.79 -22.59 13.07
CA ASN A 56 11.00 -23.27 12.62
C ASN A 56 11.13 -23.24 11.08
N ARG A 57 12.32 -22.99 10.52
CA ARG A 57 12.57 -22.98 9.06
C ARG A 57 12.66 -24.39 8.45
N TYR A 58 12.99 -25.38 9.27
CA TYR A 58 13.32 -26.73 8.79
C TYR A 58 12.09 -27.66 8.80
N THR A 59 11.12 -27.44 9.69
CA THR A 59 9.88 -28.23 9.73
C THR A 59 8.78 -27.61 8.83
N PRO A 60 7.95 -28.41 8.15
CA PRO A 60 6.82 -27.90 7.36
C PRO A 60 5.85 -27.04 8.16
N GLU A 61 5.52 -27.43 9.38
CA GLU A 61 4.56 -26.73 10.25
C GLU A 61 5.12 -25.37 10.70
N GLY A 62 6.42 -25.34 10.99
CA GLY A 62 7.11 -24.10 11.35
C GLY A 62 7.23 -23.15 10.17
N ARG A 63 7.51 -23.68 8.96
CA ARG A 63 7.48 -22.89 7.73
C ARG A 63 6.09 -22.34 7.44
N ALA A 64 5.03 -23.13 7.64
CA ALA A 64 3.66 -22.66 7.47
C ALA A 64 3.38 -21.44 8.36
N GLU A 65 3.88 -21.39 9.60
CA GLU A 65 3.72 -20.20 10.46
C GLU A 65 4.58 -19.00 10.01
N ILE A 66 5.78 -19.23 9.46
CA ILE A 66 6.60 -18.17 8.83
C ILE A 66 5.89 -17.59 7.61
N HIS A 67 5.37 -18.47 6.75
CA HIS A 67 4.73 -18.12 5.49
C HIS A 67 3.24 -17.78 5.64
N LYS A 68 2.65 -17.94 6.83
CA LYS A 68 1.29 -17.47 7.15
C LYS A 68 1.12 -15.96 6.90
N ASN A 69 2.22 -15.21 7.01
CA ASN A 69 2.25 -13.78 6.72
C ASN A 69 2.36 -13.45 5.22
N LEU A 70 2.72 -14.41 4.35
CA LEU A 70 2.56 -14.22 2.92
C LEU A 70 1.07 -14.35 2.60
N GLY A 71 0.34 -13.25 2.76
CA GLY A 71 -1.08 -13.15 2.43
C GLY A 71 -1.35 -13.07 0.93
N VAL A 72 -0.47 -13.64 0.11
CA VAL A 72 -0.52 -13.59 -1.36
C VAL A 72 -0.30 -14.98 -1.95
N ASN A 73 -0.93 -15.23 -3.09
CA ASN A 73 -0.77 -16.47 -3.82
C ASN A 73 0.66 -16.57 -4.39
N THR A 74 1.45 -17.51 -3.84
CA THR A 74 2.85 -17.69 -4.22
C THR A 74 3.00 -18.24 -5.62
N ASP A 75 2.05 -19.06 -6.10
CA ASP A 75 2.12 -19.67 -7.43
C ASP A 75 1.92 -18.60 -8.51
N THR A 76 0.93 -17.72 -8.32
CA THR A 76 0.73 -16.56 -9.20
C THR A 76 1.95 -15.63 -9.17
N MET A 77 2.54 -15.41 -7.98
CA MET A 77 3.73 -14.56 -7.86
C MET A 77 4.94 -15.15 -8.61
N ILE A 78 5.18 -16.46 -8.45
CA ILE A 78 6.26 -17.16 -9.18
C ILE A 78 6.01 -17.12 -10.69
N TRP A 79 4.77 -17.33 -11.12
CA TRP A 79 4.40 -17.22 -12.52
C TRP A 79 4.66 -15.81 -13.06
N LEU A 80 4.29 -14.77 -12.30
CA LEU A 80 4.49 -13.37 -12.66
C LEU A 80 5.99 -13.05 -12.84
N MET A 81 6.85 -13.57 -11.95
CA MET A 81 8.30 -13.41 -12.04
C MET A 81 8.91 -14.12 -13.25
N ARG A 82 8.37 -15.29 -13.62
CA ARG A 82 8.87 -16.09 -14.75
C ARG A 82 8.33 -15.64 -16.11
N THR A 83 7.31 -14.78 -16.11
CA THR A 83 6.60 -14.36 -17.32
C THR A 83 6.68 -12.84 -17.50
N PRO A 84 7.87 -12.30 -17.86
CA PRO A 84 8.01 -10.90 -18.24
C PRO A 84 7.24 -10.63 -19.54
N VAL A 85 6.78 -9.39 -19.71
CA VAL A 85 6.12 -8.97 -20.95
C VAL A 85 7.22 -8.50 -21.90
N LEU A 86 7.38 -9.17 -23.05
CA LEU A 86 8.55 -9.07 -23.92
C LEU A 86 8.76 -7.68 -24.54
N ASP A 87 7.69 -6.90 -24.75
CA ASP A 87 7.74 -5.55 -25.35
C ASP A 87 7.80 -4.41 -24.30
N LYS A 88 8.09 -4.72 -23.03
CA LYS A 88 8.12 -3.75 -21.94
C LYS A 88 9.50 -3.63 -21.30
N SER A 89 9.72 -2.52 -20.62
CA SER A 89 10.98 -2.25 -19.93
C SER A 89 11.22 -3.20 -18.75
N ILE A 90 12.48 -3.29 -18.33
CA ILE A 90 12.86 -4.00 -17.09
C ILE A 90 12.19 -3.35 -15.87
N GLU A 91 12.09 -2.02 -15.86
CA GLU A 91 11.38 -1.27 -14.80
C GLU A 91 9.92 -1.69 -14.70
N PHE A 92 9.22 -1.87 -15.84
CA PHE A 92 7.85 -2.34 -15.86
C PHE A 92 7.70 -3.74 -15.26
N ALA A 93 8.62 -4.66 -15.59
CA ALA A 93 8.61 -6.02 -15.06
C ALA A 93 8.82 -6.06 -13.54
N ASP A 94 9.80 -5.30 -13.02
CA ASP A 94 10.08 -5.21 -11.58
C ASP A 94 8.92 -4.55 -10.82
N ASN A 95 8.38 -3.46 -11.37
CA ASN A 95 7.23 -2.77 -10.78
C ASN A 95 5.97 -3.64 -10.78
N ARG A 96 5.77 -4.53 -11.77
CA ARG A 96 4.68 -5.52 -11.78
C ARG A 96 4.74 -6.44 -10.55
N ILE A 97 5.92 -6.98 -10.25
CA ILE A 97 6.15 -7.88 -9.11
C ILE A 97 5.92 -7.11 -7.81
N SER A 98 6.50 -5.90 -7.71
CA SER A 98 6.34 -5.01 -6.56
C SER A 98 4.88 -4.66 -6.30
N LEU A 99 4.10 -4.38 -7.35
CA LEU A 99 2.67 -4.10 -7.24
C LEU A 99 1.87 -5.32 -6.80
N PHE A 100 2.23 -6.52 -7.27
CA PHE A 100 1.55 -7.74 -6.86
C PHE A 100 1.67 -7.95 -5.35
N ALA A 101 2.87 -7.77 -4.81
CA ALA A 101 3.10 -7.82 -3.37
C ALA A 101 2.34 -6.71 -2.62
N ALA A 102 2.42 -5.46 -3.10
CA ALA A 102 1.78 -4.31 -2.46
C ALA A 102 0.24 -4.34 -2.49
N GLN A 103 -0.33 -4.92 -3.54
CA GLN A 103 -1.78 -5.09 -3.70
C GLN A 103 -2.30 -6.39 -3.07
N TYR A 104 -1.47 -7.13 -2.33
CA TYR A 104 -1.81 -8.41 -1.74
C TYR A 104 -2.36 -9.41 -2.76
N GLY A 105 -1.80 -9.43 -3.98
CA GLY A 105 -2.24 -10.30 -5.07
C GLY A 105 -3.69 -10.07 -5.50
N ARG A 106 -4.25 -8.88 -5.28
CA ARG A 106 -5.65 -8.56 -5.57
C ARG A 106 -5.80 -7.40 -6.55
N CYS A 107 -6.89 -7.42 -7.30
CA CYS A 107 -7.28 -6.35 -8.19
C CYS A 107 -7.54 -5.06 -7.40
N ALA A 108 -6.94 -3.94 -7.84
CA ALA A 108 -7.06 -2.66 -7.14
C ALA A 108 -8.50 -2.11 -7.07
N ILE A 109 -9.35 -2.53 -8.00
CA ILE A 109 -10.75 -2.12 -8.08
C ILE A 109 -11.63 -3.12 -7.34
N THR A 110 -11.72 -4.36 -7.81
CA THR A 110 -12.67 -5.36 -7.28
C THR A 110 -12.21 -5.97 -5.96
N GLY A 111 -10.91 -6.01 -5.67
CA GLY A 111 -10.35 -6.70 -4.51
C GLY A 111 -10.35 -8.23 -4.64
N THR A 112 -10.74 -8.76 -5.80
CA THR A 112 -10.65 -10.19 -6.14
C THR A 112 -9.18 -10.60 -6.29
N GLU A 113 -8.88 -11.84 -5.96
CA GLU A 113 -7.56 -12.44 -6.18
C GLU A 113 -7.22 -12.42 -7.67
N LEU A 114 -5.97 -12.08 -7.99
CA LEU A 114 -5.44 -12.07 -9.35
C LEU A 114 -4.83 -13.44 -9.66
N MET A 115 -5.18 -13.97 -10.82
CA MET A 115 -4.70 -15.23 -11.35
C MET A 115 -3.82 -14.98 -12.58
N PRO A 116 -2.94 -15.92 -12.95
CA PRO A 116 -2.07 -15.76 -14.12
C PRO A 116 -2.77 -15.33 -15.41
N TYR A 117 -3.97 -15.87 -15.67
CA TYR A 117 -4.71 -15.63 -16.91
C TYR A 117 -5.51 -14.32 -16.94
N ASP A 118 -5.75 -13.68 -15.79
CA ASP A 118 -6.56 -12.46 -15.69
C ASP A 118 -5.75 -11.22 -15.26
N LEU A 119 -4.51 -11.41 -14.81
CA LEU A 119 -3.66 -10.35 -14.29
C LEU A 119 -3.22 -9.41 -15.43
N ARG A 120 -3.67 -8.16 -15.36
CA ARG A 120 -3.24 -7.08 -16.24
C ARG A 120 -2.59 -5.96 -15.45
N CYS A 121 -1.44 -5.48 -15.93
CA CYS A 121 -0.80 -4.28 -15.41
C CYS A 121 -1.22 -3.09 -16.28
N HIS A 122 -1.87 -2.13 -15.65
CA HIS A 122 -2.45 -0.97 -16.29
C HIS A 122 -1.61 0.27 -16.01
N HIS A 123 -1.23 0.99 -17.06
CA HIS A 123 -0.74 2.36 -16.96
C HIS A 123 -1.93 3.29 -16.70
N LYS A 124 -1.95 3.94 -15.52
CA LYS A 124 -2.99 4.89 -15.13
C LYS A 124 -3.09 6.05 -16.12
N VAL A 125 -1.94 6.63 -16.47
CA VAL A 125 -1.78 7.51 -17.62
C VAL A 125 -1.10 6.68 -18.73
N PRO A 126 -1.75 6.49 -19.89
CA PRO A 126 -1.21 5.75 -21.02
C PRO A 126 0.13 6.32 -21.52
N LEU A 127 0.98 5.47 -22.09
CA LEU A 127 2.29 5.89 -22.62
C LEU A 127 2.15 6.94 -23.73
N GLU A 128 1.15 6.79 -24.61
CA GLU A 128 0.82 7.76 -25.66
C GLU A 128 0.46 9.16 -25.11
N ASN A 129 -0.03 9.22 -23.87
CA ASN A 129 -0.39 10.45 -23.17
C ASN A 129 0.72 10.93 -22.21
N GLY A 130 1.96 10.51 -22.42
CA GLY A 130 3.11 10.89 -21.60
C GLY A 130 3.27 10.08 -20.30
N GLY A 131 2.56 8.95 -20.19
CA GLY A 131 2.75 7.98 -19.11
C GLY A 131 4.14 7.37 -19.09
N THR A 132 4.54 6.83 -17.94
CA THR A 132 5.84 6.14 -17.76
C THR A 132 5.66 4.79 -17.07
N ASP A 133 6.69 3.95 -17.09
CA ASP A 133 6.74 2.66 -16.38
C ASP A 133 7.00 2.79 -14.87
N LYS A 134 7.02 4.02 -14.34
CA LYS A 134 7.20 4.28 -12.91
C LYS A 134 6.11 3.61 -12.08
N TYR A 135 6.50 3.05 -10.95
CA TYR A 135 5.61 2.39 -9.98
C TYR A 135 4.33 3.18 -9.69
N SER A 136 4.42 4.50 -9.52
CA SER A 136 3.27 5.37 -9.22
C SER A 136 2.23 5.44 -10.34
N ASN A 137 2.63 5.21 -11.59
CA ASN A 137 1.77 5.20 -12.77
C ASN A 137 1.17 3.83 -13.08
N LEU A 138 1.57 2.77 -12.36
CA LEU A 138 1.11 1.41 -12.64
C LEU A 138 0.08 0.95 -11.60
N VAL A 139 -0.78 0.02 -11.99
CA VAL A 139 -1.73 -0.67 -11.10
C VAL A 139 -2.12 -2.02 -11.69
N LEU A 140 -2.24 -3.05 -10.84
CA LEU A 140 -2.73 -4.36 -11.26
C LEU A 140 -4.25 -4.46 -11.13
N VAL A 141 -4.88 -4.95 -12.19
CA VAL A 141 -6.32 -5.16 -12.29
C VAL A 141 -6.61 -6.48 -13.01
N THR A 142 -7.85 -6.97 -12.92
CA THR A 142 -8.30 -8.10 -13.75
C THR A 142 -8.50 -7.66 -15.19
N GLU A 143 -8.46 -8.60 -16.14
CA GLU A 143 -8.78 -8.39 -17.55
C GLU A 143 -10.09 -7.62 -17.75
N ALA A 144 -11.18 -8.06 -17.12
CA ALA A 144 -12.48 -7.43 -17.25
C ALA A 144 -12.48 -5.96 -16.80
N VAL A 145 -11.75 -5.66 -15.71
CA VAL A 145 -11.56 -4.27 -15.24
C VAL A 145 -10.68 -3.48 -16.19
N HIS A 146 -9.60 -4.08 -16.71
CA HIS A 146 -8.71 -3.43 -17.68
C HIS A 146 -9.46 -3.02 -18.95
N LEU A 147 -10.26 -3.93 -19.51
CA LEU A 147 -11.14 -3.67 -20.64
C LEU A 147 -12.17 -2.59 -20.31
N LEU A 148 -12.79 -2.66 -19.13
CA LEU A 148 -13.75 -1.67 -18.69
C LEU A 148 -13.12 -0.28 -18.48
N ILE A 149 -11.83 -0.13 -18.19
CA ILE A 149 -11.19 1.20 -18.10
C ILE A 149 -11.11 1.86 -19.49
N HIS A 150 -10.79 1.08 -20.52
CA HIS A 150 -10.58 1.59 -21.87
C HIS A 150 -11.85 1.54 -22.75
N ALA A 151 -12.91 0.91 -22.27
CA ALA A 151 -14.16 0.81 -23.03
C ALA A 151 -14.79 2.18 -23.31
N THR A 152 -15.07 2.43 -24.59
CA THR A 152 -15.78 3.60 -25.12
C THR A 152 -17.19 3.27 -25.62
N LEU A 153 -17.42 2.02 -26.05
CA LEU A 153 -18.73 1.54 -26.50
C LEU A 153 -19.64 1.24 -25.30
N GLU A 154 -20.85 1.81 -25.33
CA GLU A 154 -21.85 1.68 -24.27
C GLU A 154 -22.23 0.22 -24.00
N GLU A 155 -22.39 -0.59 -25.04
CA GLU A 155 -22.72 -2.02 -24.92
C GLU A 155 -21.66 -2.79 -24.12
N THR A 156 -20.38 -2.53 -24.40
CA THR A 156 -19.25 -3.15 -23.70
C THR A 156 -19.20 -2.70 -22.24
N ILE A 157 -19.45 -1.41 -21.99
CA ILE A 157 -19.50 -0.86 -20.62
C ILE A 157 -20.61 -1.54 -19.82
N GLN A 158 -21.83 -1.61 -20.36
CA GLN A 158 -22.97 -2.22 -19.68
C GLN A 158 -22.77 -3.72 -19.43
N LYS A 159 -22.17 -4.44 -20.39
CA LYS A 159 -21.82 -5.85 -20.23
C LYS A 159 -20.90 -6.08 -19.04
N TYR A 160 -19.80 -5.34 -18.95
CA TYR A 160 -18.83 -5.51 -17.86
C TYR A 160 -19.33 -4.96 -16.53
N LEU A 161 -20.14 -3.90 -16.52
CA LEU A 161 -20.79 -3.43 -15.28
C LEU A 161 -21.72 -4.49 -14.70
N LYS A 162 -22.53 -5.14 -15.54
CA LYS A 162 -23.42 -6.24 -15.10
C LYS A 162 -22.62 -7.43 -14.57
N GLN A 163 -21.50 -7.76 -15.22
CA GLN A 163 -20.63 -8.86 -14.79
C GLN A 163 -19.91 -8.56 -13.47
N LEU A 164 -19.36 -7.35 -13.31
CA LEU A 164 -18.49 -7.00 -12.19
C LEU A 164 -19.27 -6.55 -10.94
N GLN A 165 -20.53 -6.12 -11.09
CA GLN A 165 -21.41 -5.70 -9.99
C GLN A 165 -20.70 -4.76 -8.99
N LEU A 166 -20.04 -3.73 -9.52
CA LEU A 166 -19.19 -2.84 -8.73
C LEU A 166 -20.02 -2.03 -7.74
N ASN A 167 -19.54 -1.93 -6.49
CA ASN A 167 -20.11 -1.02 -5.53
C ASN A 167 -19.69 0.44 -5.79
N LYS A 168 -20.36 1.40 -5.16
CA LYS A 168 -20.11 2.85 -5.36
C LYS A 168 -18.64 3.24 -5.17
N LYS A 169 -17.95 2.71 -4.15
CA LYS A 169 -16.53 3.00 -3.90
C LYS A 169 -15.62 2.42 -4.97
N GLN A 170 -15.94 1.24 -5.49
CA GLN A 170 -15.20 0.60 -6.58
C GLN A 170 -15.41 1.36 -7.89
N LEU A 171 -16.64 1.81 -8.15
CA LEU A 171 -16.97 2.64 -9.31
C LEU A 171 -16.23 3.99 -9.27
N GLU A 172 -16.15 4.64 -8.11
CA GLU A 172 -15.35 5.85 -7.93
C GLU A 172 -13.86 5.64 -8.24
N LYS A 173 -13.29 4.51 -7.79
CA LYS A 173 -11.90 4.14 -8.12
C LYS A 173 -11.71 3.88 -9.62
N LEU A 174 -12.63 3.13 -10.23
CA LEU A 174 -12.62 2.86 -11.67
C LEU A 174 -12.68 4.17 -12.47
N ASN A 175 -13.59 5.08 -12.11
CA ASN A 175 -13.74 6.37 -12.78
C ASN A 175 -12.51 7.26 -12.64
N LYS A 176 -11.76 7.17 -11.54
CA LYS A 176 -10.45 7.84 -11.43
C LYS A 176 -9.46 7.31 -12.46
N LEU A 177 -9.41 5.99 -12.67
CA LEU A 177 -8.54 5.38 -13.69
C LEU A 177 -9.01 5.76 -15.10
N ARG A 178 -10.31 5.70 -15.38
CA ARG A 178 -10.89 6.12 -16.67
C ARG A 178 -10.51 7.56 -17.04
N LYS A 179 -10.64 8.49 -16.10
CA LYS A 179 -10.21 9.89 -16.28
C LYS A 179 -8.72 10.03 -16.61
N LEU A 180 -7.85 9.27 -15.93
CA LEU A 180 -6.41 9.29 -16.21
C LEU A 180 -6.06 8.64 -17.56
N ALA A 181 -6.84 7.64 -17.95
CA ALA A 181 -6.75 6.97 -19.25
C ALA A 181 -7.32 7.79 -20.41
N GLY A 182 -8.03 8.89 -20.13
CA GLY A 182 -8.66 9.73 -21.15
C GLY A 182 -10.06 9.27 -21.58
N THR A 183 -10.66 8.30 -20.87
CA THR A 183 -12.03 7.83 -21.13
C THR A 183 -13.05 8.50 -20.20
N PRO A 184 -14.31 8.73 -20.65
CA PRO A 184 -15.32 9.40 -19.84
C PRO A 184 -15.70 8.55 -18.62
N ALA A 185 -16.02 9.22 -17.50
CA ALA A 185 -16.51 8.55 -16.31
C ALA A 185 -17.89 7.92 -16.57
N ILE A 186 -18.13 6.75 -15.99
CA ILE A 186 -19.41 6.05 -16.07
C ILE A 186 -20.28 6.51 -14.90
N ALA A 187 -21.55 6.83 -15.18
CA ALA A 187 -22.52 7.29 -14.19
C ALA A 187 -22.99 6.17 -13.25
#